data_AF-A0A7X3T9X3-F1
#
_entry.id   AF-A0A7X3T9X3-F1
#
_cell.length_a   1.000
_cell.length_b   1.000
_cell.length_c   1.000
_cell.angle_alpha   90.00
_cell.angle_beta   90.00
_cell.angle_gamma   90.00
#
_symmetry.space_group_name_H-M   'P 1'
#
loop_
_entity.id
_entity.type
_entity.pdbx_description
1 polymer ?
#
loop_
_entity_poly.entity_id
_entity_poly.type
_entity_poly.pdbx_seq_one_letter_code
_entity_poly.pdbx_strand_id
1 'polypeptide(L)'
;MKGSAQDYFHSFKEQHVVIENELGEKLYWDEMSVKSETQIRIQLKYCDVTDKTDWWDQHQWLVTKVKKLVEVFRPRIENLKRGIMDG
;
A
#
# COMPACT_ATOMS: atom_id res chain seq x y z
N MET A 1 -20.27 -5.37 11.61
CA MET A 1 -19.62 -6.60 11.06
C MET A 1 -18.20 -6.23 10.66
N LYS A 2 -17.17 -6.98 11.08
CA LYS A 2 -15.76 -6.67 10.73
C LYS A 2 -15.55 -7.02 9.24
N GLY A 3 -15.15 -6.07 8.39
CA GLY A 3 -14.92 -6.31 6.96
C GLY A 3 -13.77 -7.31 6.71
N SER A 4 -13.85 -8.05 5.62
CA SER A 4 -12.79 -8.95 5.15
C SER A 4 -11.62 -8.18 4.52
N ALA A 5 -10.48 -8.83 4.30
CA ALA A 5 -9.34 -8.21 3.59
C ALA A 5 -9.72 -7.79 2.16
N GLN A 6 -10.64 -8.52 1.53
CA GLN A 6 -11.22 -8.23 0.23
C GLN A 6 -12.03 -6.93 0.26
N ASP A 7 -12.91 -6.77 1.25
CA ASP A 7 -13.75 -5.57 1.36
C ASP A 7 -12.89 -4.29 1.52
N TYR A 8 -11.86 -4.34 2.38
CA TYR A 8 -10.95 -3.21 2.55
C TYR A 8 -10.11 -2.95 1.29
N PHE A 9 -9.68 -4.00 0.61
CA PHE A 9 -8.96 -3.87 -0.65
C PHE A 9 -9.81 -3.19 -1.71
N HIS A 10 -11.06 -3.61 -1.91
CA HIS A 10 -11.97 -2.99 -2.87
C HIS A 10 -12.26 -1.53 -2.52
N SER A 11 -12.48 -1.22 -1.23
CA SER A 11 -12.68 0.16 -0.78
C SER A 11 -11.47 1.07 -1.09
N PHE A 12 -10.24 0.58 -0.92
CA PHE A 12 -9.05 1.31 -1.33
C PHE A 12 -8.88 1.35 -2.85
N LYS A 13 -9.23 0.27 -3.55
CA LYS A 13 -9.11 0.16 -5.01
C LYS A 13 -10.03 1.17 -5.72
N GLU A 14 -11.22 1.42 -5.20
CA GLU A 14 -12.11 2.48 -5.69
C GLU A 14 -11.46 3.87 -5.61
N GLN A 15 -10.59 4.08 -4.63
CA GLN A 15 -9.87 5.34 -4.40
C GLN A 15 -8.47 5.37 -5.04
N HIS A 16 -8.10 4.37 -5.85
CA HIS A 16 -6.71 4.17 -6.28
C HIS A 16 -6.12 5.39 -7.01
N VAL A 17 -6.90 6.09 -7.84
CA VAL A 17 -6.41 7.28 -8.56
C VAL A 17 -5.98 8.38 -7.59
N VAL A 18 -6.78 8.63 -6.54
CA VAL A 18 -6.47 9.65 -5.54
C VAL A 18 -5.25 9.22 -4.72
N ILE A 19 -5.21 7.96 -4.28
CA ILE A 19 -4.10 7.39 -3.53
C ILE A 19 -2.78 7.48 -4.32
N GLU A 20 -2.78 7.08 -5.59
CA GLU A 20 -1.60 7.11 -6.46
C GLU A 20 -1.16 8.54 -6.77
N ASN A 21 -2.09 9.49 -6.90
CA ASN A 21 -1.77 10.90 -7.05
C ASN A 21 -1.12 11.50 -5.79
N GLU A 22 -1.62 11.16 -4.60
CA GLU A 22 -1.02 11.59 -3.32
C GLU A 22 0.37 10.98 -3.09
N LEU A 23 0.54 9.69 -3.44
CA LEU A 23 1.85 9.02 -3.40
C LEU A 23 2.83 9.60 -4.43
N GLY A 24 2.30 10.06 -5.58
CA GLY A 24 3.06 10.49 -6.75
C GLY A 24 3.60 9.33 -7.59
N GLU A 25 3.04 8.13 -7.44
CA GLU A 25 3.43 6.94 -8.20
C GLU A 25 2.32 5.88 -8.26
N LYS A 26 2.43 5.00 -9.26
CA LYS A 26 1.50 3.89 -9.42
C LYS A 26 1.78 2.77 -8.43
N LEU A 27 0.71 2.17 -7.91
CA LEU A 27 0.79 1.00 -7.05
C LEU A 27 0.43 -0.26 -7.82
N TYR A 28 0.90 -1.39 -7.30
CA TYR A 28 0.42 -2.70 -7.65
C TYR A 28 -0.79 -3.02 -6.78
N TRP A 29 -1.85 -3.50 -7.43
CA TRP A 29 -3.12 -3.84 -6.79
C TRP A 29 -3.44 -5.29 -7.16
N ASP A 30 -2.95 -6.21 -6.36
CA ASP A 30 -3.00 -7.64 -6.64
C ASP A 30 -4.15 -8.28 -5.87
N GLU A 31 -5.18 -8.68 -6.61
CA GLU A 31 -6.30 -9.44 -6.10
C GLU A 31 -6.12 -10.90 -6.49
N MET A 32 -5.74 -11.75 -5.53
CA MET A 32 -5.60 -13.19 -5.80
C MET A 32 -6.88 -13.93 -5.46
N SER A 33 -7.57 -14.40 -6.49
CA SER A 33 -8.80 -15.19 -6.38
C SER A 33 -8.61 -16.55 -5.69
N VAL A 34 -7.39 -17.11 -5.74
CA VAL A 34 -7.13 -18.51 -5.32
C VAL A 34 -6.68 -18.64 -3.86
N LYS A 35 -6.03 -17.61 -3.28
CA LYS A 35 -5.44 -17.69 -1.92
C LYS A 35 -6.09 -16.77 -0.89
N SER A 36 -7.17 -16.07 -1.25
CA SER A 36 -7.81 -15.06 -0.39
C SER A 36 -6.85 -13.94 0.04
N GLU A 37 -5.73 -13.77 -0.65
CA GLU A 37 -4.75 -12.73 -0.39
C GLU A 37 -4.99 -11.57 -1.36
N THR A 38 -5.29 -10.40 -0.81
CA THR A 38 -5.28 -9.13 -1.53
C THR A 38 -4.08 -8.32 -1.05
N GLN A 39 -3.35 -7.70 -1.97
CA GLN A 39 -2.14 -6.94 -1.66
C GLN A 39 -2.10 -5.62 -2.43
N ILE A 40 -1.66 -4.57 -1.74
CA ILE A 40 -1.34 -3.28 -2.33
C ILE A 40 0.16 -3.07 -2.15
N ARG A 41 0.90 -2.92 -3.25
CA ARG A 41 2.38 -2.94 -3.22
C ARG A 41 2.98 -1.77 -3.95
N ILE A 42 4.16 -1.37 -3.50
CA ILE A 42 5.12 -0.57 -4.23
C ILE A 42 6.39 -1.39 -4.40
N GLN A 43 7.06 -1.27 -5.55
CA GLN A 43 8.24 -2.08 -5.85
C GLN A 43 9.33 -1.24 -6.49
N LEU A 44 10.56 -1.41 -6.02
CA LEU A 44 11.77 -0.95 -6.70
C LEU A 44 12.12 -1.99 -7.77
N LYS A 45 11.95 -1.64 -9.04
CA LYS A 45 12.30 -2.51 -10.16
C LYS A 45 13.81 -2.54 -10.38
N TYR A 46 14.31 -3.67 -10.90
CA TYR A 46 15.72 -3.85 -11.28
C TYR A 46 16.70 -3.64 -10.13
N CYS A 47 16.28 -3.96 -8.91
CA CYS A 47 17.12 -3.92 -7.71
C CYS A 47 17.83 -5.25 -7.54
N ASP A 48 19.16 -5.25 -7.58
CA ASP A 48 19.98 -6.37 -7.11
C ASP A 48 20.31 -6.16 -5.63
N VAL A 49 19.60 -6.89 -4.76
CA VAL A 49 19.80 -6.83 -3.31
C VAL A 49 21.20 -7.32 -2.87
N THR A 50 21.91 -8.02 -3.75
CA THR A 50 23.27 -8.53 -3.49
C THR A 50 24.35 -7.52 -3.88
N ASP A 51 24.01 -6.50 -4.69
CA ASP A 51 24.91 -5.40 -5.00
C ASP A 51 24.99 -4.41 -3.83
N LYS A 52 26.07 -4.54 -3.06
CA LYS A 52 26.30 -3.71 -1.88
C LYS A 52 26.60 -2.25 -2.20
N THR A 53 26.98 -1.95 -3.45
CA THR A 53 27.31 -0.57 -3.85
C THR A 53 26.05 0.27 -4.02
N ASP A 54 24.91 -0.36 -4.29
CA ASP A 54 23.59 0.26 -4.44
C ASP A 54 22.76 0.27 -3.14
N TRP A 55 23.25 -0.38 -2.07
CA TRP A 55 22.52 -0.50 -0.81
C TRP A 55 22.08 0.84 -0.22
N TRP A 56 22.88 1.90 -0.37
CA TRP A 56 22.49 3.21 0.13
C TRP A 56 21.18 3.68 -0.51
N ASP A 57 21.09 3.64 -1.83
CA ASP A 57 19.92 4.09 -2.58
C ASP A 57 18.73 3.17 -2.35
N GLN A 58 18.94 1.86 -2.21
CA GLN A 58 17.89 0.90 -1.83
C GLN A 58 17.27 1.22 -0.47
N HIS A 59 18.10 1.51 0.55
CA HIS A 59 17.61 1.87 1.88
C HIS A 59 16.95 3.25 1.89
N GLN A 60 17.50 4.23 1.17
CA GLN A 60 16.88 5.56 1.02
C GLN A 60 15.51 5.45 0.35
N TRP A 61 15.40 4.63 -0.69
CA TRP A 61 14.13 4.34 -1.34
C TRP A 61 13.15 3.72 -0.34
N LEU A 62 13.56 2.70 0.41
CA LEU A 62 12.69 2.01 1.38
C LEU A 62 12.15 2.97 2.44
N VAL A 63 13.02 3.78 3.07
CA VAL A 63 12.62 4.76 4.07
C VAL A 63 11.63 5.77 3.49
N THR A 64 11.90 6.26 2.29
CA THR A 64 11.03 7.22 1.59
C THR A 64 9.66 6.63 1.31
N LYS A 65 9.60 5.40 0.77
CA LYS A 65 8.34 4.76 0.39
C LYS A 65 7.51 4.35 1.60
N VAL A 66 8.13 3.83 2.66
CA VAL A 66 7.42 3.49 3.90
C VAL A 66 6.77 4.73 4.52
N LYS A 67 7.48 5.88 4.57
CA LYS A 67 6.90 7.14 5.06
C LYS A 67 5.69 7.56 4.24
N LYS A 68 5.80 7.58 2.91
CA LYS A 68 4.68 7.94 2.02
C LYS A 68 3.49 7.00 2.19
N LEU A 69 3.72 5.69 2.28
CA LEU A 69 2.66 4.72 2.51
C LEU A 69 1.95 4.98 3.84
N VAL A 70 2.69 5.27 4.91
CA VAL A 70 2.09 5.61 6.21
C VAL A 70 1.29 6.91 6.11
N GLU A 71 1.83 7.96 5.51
CA GLU A 71 1.16 9.25 5.36
C GLU A 71 -0.18 9.13 4.59
N VAL A 72 -0.19 8.36 3.50
CA VAL A 72 -1.38 8.19 2.64
C VAL A 72 -2.38 7.19 3.24
N PHE A 73 -1.94 6.03 3.74
CA PHE A 73 -2.86 4.98 4.17
C PHE A 73 -3.32 5.13 5.63
N ARG A 74 -2.51 5.71 6.53
CA ARG A 74 -2.88 5.78 7.96
C ARG A 74 -4.21 6.51 8.19
N PRO A 75 -4.46 7.72 7.63
CA PRO A 75 -5.74 8.39 7.84
C PRO A 75 -6.93 7.58 7.31
N ARG A 76 -6.74 6.89 6.19
CA ARG A 76 -7.77 6.04 5.58
C ARG A 76 -8.09 4.81 6.44
N ILE A 77 -7.06 4.18 6.99
CA ILE A 77 -7.20 3.07 7.95
C ILE A 77 -7.89 3.54 9.24
N GLU A 78 -7.54 4.72 9.75
CA GLU A 78 -8.18 5.29 10.94
C GLU A 78 -9.67 5.61 10.69
N ASN A 79 -10.02 6.13 9.52
CA ASN A 79 -11.41 6.38 9.13
C ASN A 79 -12.22 5.08 8.99
N LEU A 80 -11.63 4.02 8.43
CA LEU A 80 -12.26 2.69 8.40
C LEU A 80 -12.55 2.18 9.81
N LYS A 81 -11.60 2.33 10.75
CA LYS A 81 -11.81 1.91 12.15
C LYS A 81 -12.92 2.70 12.83
N ARG A 82 -13.03 4.01 12.58
CA ARG A 82 -14.10 4.85 13.13
C ARG A 82 -15.48 4.44 12.59
N GLY A 83 -15.60 4.24 11.28
CA GLY A 83 -16.85 3.76 10.67
C GLY A 83 -17.32 2.39 11.16
N ILE A 84 -16.41 1.56 11.69
CA ILE A 84 -16.72 0.28 12.33
C ILE A 84 -17.19 0.45 13.79
N MET A 85 -16.83 1.55 14.47
CA MET A 85 -17.24 1.82 15.85
C MET A 85 -18.59 2.55 15.95
N ASP A 86 -19.00 3.23 14.88
CA ASP A 86 -20.24 4.03 14.83
C ASP A 86 -21.44 3.27 14.23
N GLY A 87 -21.30 1.98 13.89
CA GLY A 87 -22.36 1.14 13.29
C GLY A 87 -22.38 -0.30 13.79
#